data_AF-A0AAD9CBY5-F1
#
_entry.id   AF-A0AAD9CBY5-F1
#
_cell.length_a   1.000
_cell.length_b   1.000
_cell.length_c   1.000
_cell.angle_alpha   90.00
_cell.angle_beta   90.00
_cell.angle_gamma   90.00
#
_symmetry.space_group_name_H-M   'P 1'
#
loop_
_entity.id
_entity.type
_entity.pdbx_description
1 polymer ?
#
loop_
_entity_poly.entity_id
_entity_poly.type
_entity_poly.pdbx_seq_one_letter_code
_entity_poly.pdbx_strand_id
1 'polypeptide(L)'
;MHDQNRNQISAADRTLKIPEVRYHPSIQPTTPRTRTTATTRTTTRTRTRTSQDQRSRPAAATPLIAVKPAVRPGPSSPQTGPRTPQTRLSSLQTGPRTPQVNPAVRPGPDAGKQSAESPVRGDAPSPEQVPLGLGVRVDQHLVEEVEVLTRGQSTNPAWFAWRKNRITASIAHSIAHCGFVNGKSQTPPTSYLAAVTGEVRSVRTRAMSWGVQMEAEAVRSYQAVKTAALGRSVSVLACGLFLDAQSPWLGASPDGIVTDSRTGQWLLCLEVKCPYKHKDRRVEDACRDDPNFCLKIQDENGRRPGEVPVYVLKSSHSYFTQVQFQMAVTGLHQADFVVFTLKETAVVPVTFDPELWEETLSKLETFYQDAVLPRLRDGGGASWSPEL
;
A
#
# COMPACT_ATOMS: atom_id res chain seq x y z
N MET A 1 -18.22 -47.15 48.93
CA MET A 1 -17.94 -47.04 47.48
C MET A 1 -18.31 -45.61 47.10
N HIS A 2 -17.41 -44.65 47.33
CA HIS A 2 -16.42 -44.15 46.35
C HIS A 2 -17.14 -43.56 45.11
N ASP A 3 -16.96 -42.31 44.70
CA ASP A 3 -16.04 -41.25 45.11
C ASP A 3 -16.59 -39.92 44.55
N GLN A 4 -16.19 -38.81 45.16
CA GLN A 4 -16.41 -37.47 44.61
C GLN A 4 -15.65 -37.33 43.29
N ASN A 5 -16.21 -36.68 42.26
CA ASN A 5 -15.33 -35.82 41.46
C ASN A 5 -16.01 -34.62 40.78
N ARG A 6 -15.36 -33.50 41.06
CA ARG A 6 -15.54 -32.14 40.59
C ARG A 6 -14.57 -31.99 39.41
N ASN A 7 -15.03 -31.54 38.25
CA ASN A 7 -14.20 -30.96 37.18
C ASN A 7 -15.07 -29.89 36.52
N GLN A 8 -14.95 -28.59 36.80
CA GLN A 8 -13.76 -27.75 36.55
C GLN A 8 -13.10 -28.10 35.21
N ILE A 9 -13.77 -27.74 34.11
CA ILE A 9 -13.08 -27.57 32.84
C ILE A 9 -12.36 -26.22 32.92
N SER A 10 -11.09 -26.35 33.29
CA SER A 10 -10.03 -25.37 33.16
C SER A 10 -10.16 -24.57 31.85
N ALA A 11 -10.17 -23.25 31.97
CA ALA A 11 -9.79 -22.35 30.89
C ALA A 11 -8.31 -22.64 30.56
N ALA A 12 -8.09 -23.60 29.67
CA ALA A 12 -6.79 -23.87 29.11
C ALA A 12 -6.42 -22.67 28.22
N ASP A 13 -5.54 -21.86 28.79
CA ASP A 13 -4.59 -20.95 28.17
C ASP A 13 -4.42 -21.18 26.65
N ARG A 14 -5.25 -20.50 25.86
CA ARG A 14 -4.94 -20.27 24.45
C ARG A 14 -3.90 -19.15 24.42
N THR A 15 -2.66 -19.50 24.72
CA THR A 15 -1.50 -18.68 24.35
C THR A 15 -1.62 -18.37 22.86
N LEU A 16 -1.95 -17.11 22.57
CA LEU A 16 -1.86 -16.53 21.23
C LEU A 16 -0.44 -16.78 20.73
N LYS A 17 -0.29 -17.70 19.76
CA LYS A 17 0.94 -17.80 18.98
C LYS A 17 0.96 -16.62 18.03
N ILE A 18 1.50 -15.51 18.51
CA ILE A 18 1.88 -14.37 17.68
C ILE A 18 2.91 -14.91 16.67
N PRO A 19 2.73 -14.71 15.35
CA PRO A 19 3.75 -15.08 14.37
C PRO A 19 5.05 -14.34 14.70
N GLU A 20 6.14 -15.08 14.82
CA GLU A 20 7.46 -14.50 15.03
C GLU A 20 7.88 -13.78 13.73
N VAL A 21 7.81 -12.45 13.73
CA VAL A 21 8.22 -11.62 12.59
C VAL A 21 9.74 -11.71 12.45
N ARG A 22 10.21 -12.36 11.39
CA ARG A 22 11.62 -12.32 11.01
C ARG A 22 11.84 -11.14 10.08
N TYR A 23 12.66 -10.20 10.53
CA TYR A 23 13.09 -9.06 9.73
C TYR A 23 14.07 -9.49 8.64
N HIS A 24 14.09 -8.73 7.55
CA HIS A 24 15.05 -8.84 6.45
C HIS A 24 16.51 -8.77 6.99
N PRO A 25 17.49 -9.50 6.40
CA PRO A 25 18.88 -9.59 6.90
C PRO A 25 19.64 -8.26 7.03
N SER A 26 19.14 -7.18 6.40
CA SER A 26 19.69 -5.82 6.52
C SER A 26 19.26 -5.09 7.81
N ILE A 27 18.43 -5.71 8.65
CA ILE A 27 17.93 -5.15 9.91
C ILE A 27 18.61 -5.90 11.06
N GLN A 28 19.61 -5.26 11.69
CA GLN A 28 20.19 -5.75 12.95
C GLN A 28 19.52 -5.05 14.13
N PRO A 29 18.84 -5.77 15.04
CA PRO A 29 18.32 -5.17 16.26
C PRO A 29 19.47 -4.88 17.23
N THR A 30 19.65 -3.61 17.60
CA THR A 30 20.53 -3.24 18.72
C THR A 30 19.82 -3.59 20.04
N THR A 31 20.29 -4.64 20.72
CA THR A 31 19.86 -4.97 22.08
C THR A 31 20.51 -4.00 23.09
N PRO A 32 19.74 -3.41 24.03
CA PRO A 32 20.33 -2.69 25.15
C PRO A 32 20.99 -3.68 26.12
N ARG A 33 22.27 -3.46 26.44
CA ARG A 33 23.01 -4.19 27.49
C ARG A 33 22.32 -4.02 28.84
N THR A 34 21.74 -5.08 29.38
CA THR A 34 21.32 -5.18 30.78
C THR A 34 22.57 -5.29 31.66
N ARG A 35 22.78 -4.31 32.54
CA ARG A 35 23.72 -4.42 33.66
C ARG A 35 23.02 -5.12 34.82
N THR A 36 23.61 -6.21 35.25
CA THR A 36 23.36 -6.96 36.50
C THR A 36 23.67 -6.12 37.74
N THR A 37 22.87 -6.31 38.80
CA THR A 37 23.16 -6.44 40.26
C THR A 37 21.93 -5.98 41.06
N ALA A 38 21.19 -6.86 41.74
CA ALA A 38 21.43 -7.45 43.07
C ALA A 38 20.70 -6.69 44.21
N THR A 39 19.68 -7.38 44.76
CA THR A 39 19.37 -7.61 46.19
C THR A 39 19.13 -6.42 47.16
N THR A 40 18.03 -6.53 47.91
CA THR A 40 17.87 -6.47 49.40
C THR A 40 16.84 -5.48 49.98
N ARG A 41 15.80 -6.06 50.61
CA ARG A 41 15.07 -5.76 51.88
C ARG A 41 14.63 -4.32 52.27
N THR A 42 13.30 -4.24 52.46
CA THR A 42 12.56 -3.86 53.69
C THR A 42 12.86 -2.53 54.39
N THR A 43 11.87 -1.62 54.44
CA THR A 43 11.48 -0.90 55.67
C THR A 43 10.07 -0.31 55.59
N THR A 44 9.34 -0.51 56.68
CA THR A 44 8.01 0.00 57.05
C THR A 44 8.08 1.44 57.56
N ARG A 45 7.07 2.30 57.28
CA ARG A 45 6.37 3.19 58.26
C ARG A 45 5.35 4.17 57.62
N THR A 46 4.09 3.97 58.03
CA THR A 46 3.07 4.91 58.61
C THR A 46 2.66 6.25 57.96
N ARG A 47 1.38 6.26 57.53
CA ARG A 47 0.27 7.26 57.59
C ARG A 47 0.56 8.78 57.67
N THR A 48 -0.10 9.54 56.79
CA THR A 48 -1.18 10.52 57.14
C THR A 48 -2.06 10.90 55.94
N ARG A 49 -3.34 11.15 56.21
CA ARG A 49 -4.44 11.59 55.31
C ARG A 49 -4.21 12.99 54.73
N THR A 50 -4.61 13.23 53.47
CA THR A 50 -5.62 14.25 53.07
C THR A 50 -5.98 14.15 51.57
N SER A 51 -7.28 13.94 51.33
CA SER A 51 -8.18 14.51 50.31
C SER A 51 -7.77 14.75 48.83
N GLN A 52 -8.71 14.32 47.98
CA GLN A 52 -9.18 14.87 46.70
C GLN A 52 -8.89 14.07 45.42
N ASP A 53 -9.99 13.54 44.88
CA ASP A 53 -10.20 12.94 43.58
C ASP A 53 -9.72 13.83 42.42
N GLN A 54 -8.85 13.28 41.57
CA GLN A 54 -8.88 13.56 40.12
C GLN A 54 -8.57 12.27 39.36
N ARG A 55 -9.58 11.76 38.65
CA ARG A 55 -9.41 10.71 37.63
C ARG A 55 -8.79 11.34 36.39
N SER A 56 -7.50 11.08 36.17
CA SER A 56 -6.82 11.35 34.90
C SER A 56 -7.14 10.23 33.90
N ARG A 57 -7.77 10.59 32.77
CA ARG A 57 -7.87 9.75 31.56
C ARG A 57 -6.55 9.80 30.77
N PRO A 58 -6.20 8.75 30.01
CA PRO A 58 -4.95 8.69 29.26
C PRO A 58 -4.96 9.62 28.02
N ALA A 59 -3.75 10.06 27.67
CA ALA A 59 -3.42 11.10 26.71
C ALA A 59 -3.88 10.80 25.27
N ALA A 60 -4.44 11.83 24.62
CA ALA A 60 -4.79 11.85 23.22
C ALA A 60 -3.55 12.12 22.34
N ALA A 61 -3.53 11.46 21.18
CA ALA A 61 -2.55 11.64 20.11
C ALA A 61 -2.56 13.09 19.58
N THR A 62 -1.37 13.63 19.32
CA THR A 62 -1.18 14.97 18.76
C THR A 62 -1.51 15.01 17.27
N PRO A 63 -2.39 15.91 16.79
CA PRO A 63 -2.71 16.03 15.37
C PRO A 63 -1.60 16.74 14.58
N LEU A 64 -1.37 16.28 13.34
CA LEU A 64 -0.31 16.76 12.44
C LEU A 64 -0.78 17.97 11.60
N ILE A 65 0.16 18.89 11.39
CA ILE A 65 -0.01 20.25 10.89
C ILE A 65 -0.11 20.30 9.36
N ALA A 66 -1.09 21.03 8.82
CA ALA A 66 -1.11 21.45 7.41
C ALA A 66 -0.19 22.66 7.19
N VAL A 67 0.82 22.52 6.33
CA VAL A 67 1.73 23.63 5.97
C VAL A 67 1.37 24.13 4.57
N LYS A 68 1.10 25.45 4.45
CA LYS A 68 0.93 26.14 3.17
C LYS A 68 2.29 26.64 2.65
N PRO A 69 2.64 26.49 1.36
CA PRO A 69 3.71 27.28 0.77
C PRO A 69 3.22 28.70 0.45
N ALA A 70 3.99 29.71 0.86
CA ALA A 70 3.73 31.11 0.58
C ALA A 70 4.17 31.47 -0.85
N VAL A 71 3.25 31.98 -1.67
CA VAL A 71 3.55 32.65 -2.95
C VAL A 71 3.24 34.14 -2.77
N ARG A 72 4.23 35.01 -2.97
CA ARG A 72 4.07 36.47 -3.01
C ARG A 72 3.47 36.91 -4.35
N PRO A 73 2.57 37.90 -4.39
CA PRO A 73 2.06 38.47 -5.63
C PRO A 73 2.90 39.65 -6.14
N GLY A 74 3.03 39.79 -7.46
CA GLY A 74 3.49 40.98 -8.16
C GLY A 74 2.48 41.36 -9.27
N PRO A 75 2.29 42.65 -9.61
CA PRO A 75 1.02 43.10 -10.19
C PRO A 75 1.00 43.33 -11.72
N SER A 76 -0.20 43.12 -12.27
CA SER A 76 -0.92 43.84 -13.37
C SER A 76 -0.37 43.97 -14.81
N SER A 77 -1.22 43.50 -15.74
CA SER A 77 -1.32 43.55 -17.22
C SER A 77 -1.60 44.96 -17.82
N PRO A 78 -2.11 45.14 -19.08
CA PRO A 78 -1.64 44.76 -20.45
C PRO A 78 -1.71 45.93 -21.48
N GLN A 79 -1.05 45.89 -22.65
CA GLN A 79 -1.51 46.61 -23.87
C GLN A 79 -1.10 45.97 -25.21
N THR A 80 -2.13 45.64 -26.01
CA THR A 80 -2.36 45.75 -27.48
C THR A 80 -1.19 45.78 -28.50
N GLY A 81 -1.32 44.96 -29.56
CA GLY A 81 -0.54 45.02 -30.84
C GLY A 81 -0.93 46.21 -31.74
N PRO A 82 -0.81 46.18 -33.09
CA PRO A 82 -0.43 45.08 -34.01
C PRO A 82 0.56 45.47 -35.17
N ARG A 83 1.06 44.49 -35.94
CA ARG A 83 1.10 44.43 -37.44
C ARG A 83 2.26 43.59 -38.02
N THR A 84 1.88 42.59 -38.82
CA THR A 84 2.58 41.91 -39.93
C THR A 84 2.75 42.84 -41.16
N PRO A 85 3.64 42.60 -42.17
CA PRO A 85 3.57 41.40 -43.04
C PRO A 85 4.84 40.84 -43.74
N GLN A 86 4.71 39.54 -44.11
CA GLN A 86 5.15 38.81 -45.33
C GLN A 86 6.60 38.83 -45.86
N THR A 87 7.19 37.62 -46.05
CA THR A 87 7.66 36.99 -47.33
C THR A 87 8.37 35.66 -47.00
N ARG A 88 7.90 34.46 -47.40
CA ARG A 88 8.05 33.66 -48.66
C ARG A 88 9.47 33.12 -48.99
N LEU A 89 9.50 31.80 -49.29
CA LEU A 89 10.51 30.98 -50.04
C LEU A 89 11.77 30.55 -49.24
N SER A 90 12.40 29.39 -49.41
CA SER A 90 12.18 28.10 -50.12
C SER A 90 13.32 27.13 -49.73
N SER A 91 13.10 25.84 -49.94
CA SER A 91 14.01 24.67 -49.90
C SER A 91 15.51 24.86 -50.15
N LEU A 92 16.36 24.01 -49.54
CA LEU A 92 17.34 23.13 -50.23
C LEU A 92 18.09 22.18 -49.25
N GLN A 93 18.29 20.94 -49.73
CA GLN A 93 19.18 19.91 -49.18
C GLN A 93 20.66 20.31 -49.30
N THR A 94 21.52 19.74 -48.45
CA THR A 94 22.76 19.00 -48.81
C THR A 94 23.51 18.56 -47.54
N GLY A 95 24.00 17.31 -47.54
CA GLY A 95 24.92 16.78 -46.51
C GLY A 95 26.37 17.24 -46.77
N PRO A 96 27.35 16.80 -45.93
CA PRO A 96 28.31 15.82 -46.46
C PRO A 96 28.86 14.77 -45.46
N ARG A 97 29.40 13.69 -46.05
CA ARG A 97 30.16 12.56 -45.49
C ARG A 97 31.62 12.94 -45.17
N THR A 98 32.30 12.14 -44.33
CA THR A 98 33.77 11.82 -44.35
C THR A 98 34.13 10.80 -43.23
N PRO A 99 35.32 10.12 -43.20
CA PRO A 99 35.46 8.74 -43.67
C PRO A 99 36.07 7.74 -42.64
N GLN A 100 36.04 6.45 -43.00
CA GLN A 100 36.74 5.34 -42.33
C GLN A 100 38.25 5.32 -42.67
N VAL A 101 39.08 4.92 -41.69
CA VAL A 101 40.40 4.29 -41.90
C VAL A 101 40.61 3.22 -40.82
N ASN A 102 40.91 1.99 -41.25
CA ASN A 102 41.50 0.90 -40.45
C ASN A 102 43.02 0.86 -40.68
N PRO A 103 43.80 0.20 -39.79
CA PRO A 103 44.55 -0.97 -40.30
C PRO A 103 44.63 -2.17 -39.33
N ALA A 104 44.80 -3.36 -39.91
CA ALA A 104 45.15 -4.65 -39.30
C ALA A 104 46.69 -4.70 -38.95
N VAL A 105 47.28 -5.56 -38.09
CA VAL A 105 47.43 -7.03 -38.13
C VAL A 105 48.10 -7.57 -36.81
N ARG A 106 47.52 -8.63 -36.22
CA ARG A 106 47.96 -9.87 -35.45
C ARG A 106 49.41 -10.08 -34.85
N PRO A 107 49.70 -11.16 -34.04
CA PRO A 107 49.08 -11.70 -32.80
C PRO A 107 50.07 -12.31 -31.72
N GLY A 108 49.57 -12.64 -30.52
CA GLY A 108 50.06 -13.73 -29.63
C GLY A 108 50.41 -13.34 -28.17
N PRO A 109 50.54 -14.28 -27.20
CA PRO A 109 49.82 -15.55 -26.98
C PRO A 109 49.02 -15.56 -25.65
N ASP A 110 48.32 -16.68 -25.44
CA ASP A 110 47.50 -17.10 -24.30
C ASP A 110 47.90 -16.60 -22.89
N ALA A 111 46.93 -16.02 -22.20
CA ALA A 111 46.90 -15.95 -20.74
C ALA A 111 45.45 -16.17 -20.29
N GLY A 112 45.21 -17.37 -19.75
CA GLY A 112 43.90 -17.83 -19.31
C GLY A 112 43.21 -16.81 -18.40
N LYS A 113 42.08 -16.28 -18.87
CA LYS A 113 41.09 -15.68 -18.00
C LYS A 113 40.06 -16.75 -17.70
N GLN A 114 40.13 -17.25 -16.47
CA GLN A 114 39.00 -17.90 -15.80
C GLN A 114 37.78 -17.00 -16.00
N SER A 115 36.88 -17.45 -16.86
CA SER A 115 35.50 -16.98 -16.88
C SER A 115 34.95 -17.24 -15.49
N ALA A 116 34.81 -16.18 -14.70
CA ALA A 116 33.99 -16.20 -13.51
C ALA A 116 32.57 -16.54 -14.00
N GLU A 117 32.18 -17.81 -13.82
CA GLU A 117 30.81 -18.26 -13.95
C GLU A 117 29.96 -17.34 -13.08
N SER A 118 29.19 -16.48 -13.75
CA SER A 118 28.09 -15.80 -13.10
C SER A 118 27.15 -16.89 -12.60
N PRO A 119 26.69 -16.86 -11.34
CA PRO A 119 25.78 -17.87 -10.85
C PRO A 119 24.56 -17.87 -11.77
N VAL A 120 24.21 -19.06 -12.25
CA VAL A 120 23.01 -19.32 -13.03
C VAL A 120 21.84 -18.71 -12.26
N ARG A 121 21.36 -17.54 -12.71
CA ARG A 121 20.09 -16.99 -12.23
C ARG A 121 19.05 -18.00 -12.68
N GLY A 122 18.40 -18.66 -11.72
CA GLY A 122 17.18 -19.42 -12.02
C GLY A 122 16.22 -18.52 -12.81
N ASP A 123 15.48 -19.12 -13.74
CA ASP A 123 14.47 -18.38 -14.50
C ASP A 123 13.53 -17.65 -13.54
N ALA A 124 13.13 -16.42 -13.91
CA ALA A 124 12.20 -15.63 -13.11
C ALA A 124 10.89 -16.43 -12.88
N PRO A 125 10.30 -16.37 -11.67
CA PRO A 125 9.11 -17.15 -11.36
C PRO A 125 7.95 -16.77 -12.29
N SER A 126 7.17 -17.77 -12.73
CA SER A 126 5.96 -17.55 -13.54
C SER A 126 4.70 -17.66 -12.66
N PRO A 127 3.68 -16.81 -12.86
CA PRO A 127 2.45 -16.84 -12.07
C PRO A 127 1.73 -18.19 -12.07
N GLU A 128 1.80 -18.94 -13.16
CA GLU A 128 1.14 -20.24 -13.38
C GLU A 128 1.78 -21.38 -12.57
N GLN A 129 3.05 -21.21 -12.16
CA GLN A 129 3.78 -22.18 -11.35
C GLN A 129 3.41 -22.06 -9.86
N VAL A 130 2.78 -20.96 -9.46
CA VAL A 130 2.38 -20.73 -8.07
C VAL A 130 0.99 -21.33 -7.85
N PRO A 131 0.87 -22.38 -7.03
CA PRO A 131 -0.43 -22.97 -6.74
C PRO A 131 -1.36 -21.95 -6.11
N LEU A 132 -2.63 -22.00 -6.48
CA LEU A 132 -3.69 -21.16 -5.97
C LEU A 132 -4.77 -22.02 -5.31
N GLY A 133 -5.21 -21.61 -4.13
CA GLY A 133 -6.19 -22.35 -3.34
C GLY A 133 -6.18 -21.90 -1.89
N LEU A 134 -7.26 -22.21 -1.19
CA LEU A 134 -7.29 -22.01 0.27
C LEU A 134 -6.30 -22.97 0.94
N GLY A 135 -5.58 -22.47 1.94
CA GLY A 135 -4.56 -23.24 2.68
C GLY A 135 -3.20 -23.37 1.97
N VAL A 136 -3.08 -22.97 0.70
CA VAL A 136 -1.79 -22.89 0.01
C VAL A 136 -0.94 -21.79 0.64
N ARG A 137 0.36 -22.06 0.80
CA ARG A 137 1.34 -21.10 1.31
C ARG A 137 2.49 -21.00 0.33
N VAL A 138 3.08 -19.82 0.26
CA VAL A 138 4.29 -19.56 -0.51
C VAL A 138 5.41 -19.11 0.42
N ASP A 139 6.65 -19.36 0.02
CA ASP A 139 7.80 -18.88 0.76
C ASP A 139 7.95 -17.36 0.63
N GLN A 140 8.57 -16.75 1.64
CA GLN A 140 8.77 -15.31 1.68
C GLN A 140 9.68 -14.81 0.55
N HIS A 141 10.61 -15.64 0.07
CA HIS A 141 11.53 -15.26 -0.98
C HIS A 141 10.80 -15.05 -2.32
N LEU A 142 9.87 -15.93 -2.67
CA LEU A 142 8.98 -15.78 -3.81
C LEU A 142 8.15 -14.49 -3.71
N VAL A 143 7.63 -14.14 -2.53
CA VAL A 143 6.88 -12.88 -2.34
C VAL A 143 7.76 -11.67 -2.65
N GLU A 144 9.01 -11.67 -2.18
CA GLU A 144 9.98 -10.61 -2.44
C GLU A 144 10.36 -10.52 -3.93
N GLU A 145 10.60 -11.66 -4.58
CA GLU A 145 10.92 -11.71 -6.00
C GLU A 145 9.77 -11.19 -6.86
N VAL A 146 8.53 -11.59 -6.55
CA VAL A 146 7.33 -11.11 -7.24
C VAL A 146 7.16 -9.61 -7.07
N GLU A 147 7.34 -9.08 -5.86
CA GLU A 147 7.27 -7.63 -5.61
C GLU A 147 8.25 -6.89 -6.52
N VAL A 148 9.53 -7.29 -6.52
CA VAL A 148 10.57 -6.65 -7.33
C VAL A 148 10.28 -6.78 -8.83
N LEU A 149 9.92 -7.99 -9.28
CA LEU A 149 9.59 -8.30 -10.68
C LEU A 149 8.44 -7.45 -11.20
N THR A 150 7.50 -7.09 -10.34
CA THR A 150 6.26 -6.40 -10.71
C THR A 150 6.25 -4.90 -10.37
N ARG A 151 7.38 -4.33 -9.91
CA ARG A 151 7.54 -2.87 -9.75
C ARG A 151 7.27 -2.13 -11.06
N GLY A 152 6.73 -0.92 -10.95
CA GLY A 152 6.22 -0.14 -12.08
C GLY A 152 4.73 -0.38 -12.37
N GLN A 153 4.12 -1.37 -11.72
CA GLN A 153 2.68 -1.59 -11.64
C GLN A 153 1.97 -1.51 -13.00
N SER A 154 1.18 -0.46 -13.24
CA SER A 154 0.41 -0.26 -14.47
C SER A 154 1.26 -0.17 -15.75
N THR A 155 2.57 0.07 -15.62
CA THR A 155 3.52 0.09 -16.75
C THR A 155 4.27 -1.23 -16.94
N ASN A 156 4.05 -2.20 -16.05
CA ASN A 156 4.73 -3.49 -16.04
C ASN A 156 3.75 -4.63 -16.40
N PRO A 157 3.90 -5.30 -17.56
CA PRO A 157 3.04 -6.43 -17.94
C PRO A 157 3.04 -7.58 -16.94
N ALA A 158 4.18 -7.86 -16.27
CA ALA A 158 4.28 -8.91 -15.27
C ALA A 158 3.34 -8.62 -14.08
N TRP A 159 3.14 -7.36 -13.72
CA TRP A 159 2.20 -6.97 -12.66
C TRP A 159 0.77 -7.39 -12.98
N PHE A 160 0.33 -7.26 -14.24
CA PHE A 160 -0.99 -7.73 -14.66
C PHE A 160 -1.08 -9.26 -14.64
N ALA A 161 -0.03 -9.95 -15.11
CA ALA A 161 0.02 -11.41 -15.12
C ALA A 161 -0.05 -11.99 -13.70
N TRP A 162 0.72 -11.44 -12.76
CA TRP A 162 0.73 -11.87 -11.36
C TRP A 162 -0.56 -11.53 -10.60
N ARG A 163 -1.30 -10.48 -11.00
CA ARG A 163 -2.62 -10.17 -10.41
C ARG A 163 -3.73 -11.10 -10.87
N LYS A 164 -3.56 -11.76 -12.01
CA LYS A 164 -4.57 -12.68 -12.55
C LYS A 164 -4.83 -13.80 -11.55
N ASN A 165 -6.11 -14.16 -11.39
CA ASN A 165 -6.62 -15.19 -10.49
C ASN A 165 -6.42 -14.89 -8.99
N ARG A 166 -6.07 -13.65 -8.64
CA ARG A 166 -5.91 -13.19 -7.26
C ARG A 166 -6.90 -12.08 -6.93
N ILE A 167 -7.51 -12.14 -5.75
CA ILE A 167 -8.29 -11.03 -5.23
C ILE A 167 -7.31 -9.92 -4.84
N THR A 168 -7.61 -8.70 -5.30
CA THR A 168 -6.75 -7.54 -5.03
C THR A 168 -7.44 -6.51 -4.16
N ALA A 169 -6.63 -5.72 -3.43
CA ALA A 169 -7.12 -4.73 -2.47
C ALA A 169 -8.23 -3.82 -3.02
N SER A 170 -8.11 -3.38 -4.27
CA SER A 170 -9.05 -2.43 -4.89
C SER A 170 -10.45 -3.00 -5.18
N ILE A 171 -10.61 -4.33 -5.24
CA ILE A 171 -11.91 -4.99 -5.45
C ILE A 171 -12.46 -5.66 -4.18
N ALA A 172 -11.64 -5.78 -3.14
CA ALA A 172 -11.98 -6.47 -1.90
C ALA A 172 -13.28 -5.94 -1.26
N HIS A 173 -13.48 -4.62 -1.22
CA HIS A 173 -14.70 -4.03 -0.69
C HIS A 173 -15.96 -4.47 -1.46
N SER A 174 -15.91 -4.42 -2.79
CA SER A 174 -17.05 -4.83 -3.62
C SER A 174 -17.41 -6.29 -3.42
N ILE A 175 -16.40 -7.16 -3.29
CA ILE A 175 -16.60 -8.59 -3.01
C ILE A 175 -17.21 -8.77 -1.61
N ALA A 176 -16.57 -8.21 -0.56
CA ALA A 176 -17.01 -8.38 0.82
C ALA A 176 -18.42 -7.83 1.09
N HIS A 177 -18.89 -6.85 0.32
CA HIS A 177 -20.25 -6.30 0.46
C HIS A 177 -21.26 -6.81 -0.58
N CYS A 178 -20.87 -7.74 -1.45
CA CYS A 178 -21.78 -8.25 -2.48
C CYS A 178 -22.86 -9.18 -1.89
N GLY A 179 -23.98 -9.32 -2.61
CA GLY A 179 -25.08 -10.17 -2.17
C GLY A 179 -24.70 -11.65 -2.04
N PHE A 180 -23.76 -12.14 -2.83
CA PHE A 180 -23.34 -13.55 -2.84
C PHE A 180 -22.73 -13.98 -1.49
N VAL A 181 -21.67 -13.31 -1.04
CA VAL A 181 -21.00 -13.64 0.22
C VAL A 181 -21.81 -13.28 1.46
N ASN A 182 -22.83 -12.43 1.32
CA ASN A 182 -23.72 -12.02 2.41
C ASN A 182 -25.08 -12.76 2.38
N GLY A 183 -25.19 -13.87 1.63
CA GLY A 183 -26.39 -14.73 1.63
C GLY A 183 -27.64 -14.11 0.98
N LYS A 184 -27.51 -12.98 0.29
CA LYS A 184 -28.61 -12.29 -0.42
C LYS A 184 -28.75 -12.74 -1.89
N SER A 185 -27.79 -13.50 -2.40
CA SER A 185 -27.78 -14.06 -3.77
C SER A 185 -27.08 -15.41 -3.76
N GLN A 186 -27.55 -16.35 -4.59
CA GLN A 186 -26.86 -17.62 -4.84
C GLN A 186 -25.88 -17.53 -6.03
N THR A 187 -25.93 -16.44 -6.79
CA THR A 187 -25.09 -16.25 -7.98
C THR A 187 -23.99 -15.22 -7.68
N PRO A 188 -22.71 -15.55 -7.93
CA PRO A 188 -21.62 -14.60 -7.82
C PRO A 188 -21.68 -13.54 -8.93
N PRO A 189 -21.38 -12.25 -8.64
CA PRO A 189 -21.37 -11.23 -9.68
C PRO A 189 -20.29 -11.49 -10.74
N THR A 190 -20.71 -11.68 -12.00
CA THR A 190 -19.81 -11.98 -13.12
C THR A 190 -18.74 -10.92 -13.33
N SER A 191 -19.05 -9.65 -13.07
CA SER A 191 -18.09 -8.54 -13.17
C SER A 191 -16.95 -8.65 -12.16
N TYR A 192 -17.21 -9.17 -10.96
CA TYR A 192 -16.19 -9.36 -9.93
C TYR A 192 -15.34 -10.58 -10.23
N LEU A 193 -15.95 -11.66 -10.71
CA LEU A 193 -15.23 -12.82 -11.22
C LEU A 193 -14.28 -12.45 -12.34
N ALA A 194 -14.78 -11.76 -13.37
CA ALA A 194 -13.95 -11.31 -14.50
C ALA A 194 -12.78 -10.41 -14.03
N ALA A 195 -13.01 -9.57 -13.03
CA ALA A 195 -11.97 -8.69 -12.49
C ALA A 195 -10.88 -9.47 -11.75
N VAL A 196 -11.24 -10.55 -11.04
CA VAL A 196 -10.28 -11.44 -10.36
C VAL A 196 -9.55 -12.33 -11.38
N THR A 197 -10.24 -12.89 -12.37
CA THR A 197 -9.64 -13.78 -13.38
C THR A 197 -8.90 -13.05 -14.50
N GLY A 198 -8.87 -11.71 -14.46
CA GLY A 198 -8.17 -10.88 -15.45
C GLY A 198 -8.86 -10.84 -16.83
N GLU A 199 -10.15 -11.15 -16.90
CA GLU A 199 -10.98 -11.14 -18.12
C GLU A 199 -11.55 -9.75 -18.44
N VAL A 200 -11.31 -8.75 -17.59
CA VAL A 200 -11.80 -7.38 -17.78
C VAL A 200 -10.99 -6.65 -18.85
N ARG A 201 -11.70 -5.99 -19.77
CA ARG A 201 -11.08 -5.07 -20.73
C ARG A 201 -10.53 -3.84 -20.02
N SER A 202 -9.31 -3.43 -20.37
CA SER A 202 -8.73 -2.17 -19.88
C SER A 202 -9.62 -0.98 -20.28
N VAL A 203 -10.17 -0.30 -19.27
CA VAL A 203 -10.87 0.97 -19.45
C VAL A 203 -10.02 2.06 -18.80
N ARG A 204 -9.69 3.09 -19.58
CA ARG A 204 -8.99 4.26 -19.06
C ARG A 204 -9.94 5.45 -19.07
N THR A 205 -10.40 5.84 -17.88
CA THR A 205 -11.24 7.03 -17.73
C THR A 205 -10.41 8.31 -17.61
N ARG A 206 -11.05 9.47 -17.78
CA ARG A 206 -10.42 10.77 -17.51
C ARG A 206 -9.93 10.88 -16.06
N ALA A 207 -10.71 10.39 -15.11
CA ALA A 207 -10.35 10.40 -13.69
C ALA A 207 -9.13 9.52 -13.40
N MET A 208 -9.05 8.34 -14.01
CA MET A 208 -7.88 7.46 -13.89
C MET A 208 -6.64 8.09 -14.51
N SER A 209 -6.77 8.71 -15.69
CA SER A 209 -5.65 9.38 -16.36
C SER A 209 -5.12 10.56 -15.55
N TRP A 210 -6.02 11.35 -14.94
CA TRP A 210 -5.67 12.40 -14.00
C TRP A 210 -4.93 11.87 -12.79
N GLY A 211 -5.42 10.77 -12.18
CA GLY A 211 -4.75 10.11 -11.05
C GLY A 211 -3.29 9.78 -11.37
N VAL A 212 -3.07 9.05 -12.47
CA VAL A 212 -1.72 8.66 -12.92
C VAL A 212 -0.82 9.86 -13.19
N GLN A 213 -1.36 10.95 -13.76
CA GLN A 213 -0.57 12.16 -14.05
C GLN A 213 -0.13 12.89 -12.78
N MET A 214 -0.99 12.91 -11.76
CA MET A 214 -0.75 13.69 -10.54
C MET A 214 -0.05 12.91 -9.42
N GLU A 215 -0.01 11.58 -9.51
CA GLU A 215 0.55 10.72 -8.46
C GLU A 215 1.96 11.13 -8.03
N ALA A 216 2.87 11.35 -8.99
CA ALA A 216 4.24 11.76 -8.69
C ALA A 216 4.32 13.12 -7.98
N GLU A 217 3.40 14.05 -8.29
CA GLU A 217 3.32 15.34 -7.60
C GLU A 217 2.74 15.19 -6.19
N ALA A 218 1.69 14.38 -6.04
CA ALA A 218 1.07 14.07 -4.77
C ALA A 218 2.07 13.40 -3.80
N VAL A 219 2.86 12.44 -4.28
CA VAL A 219 3.92 11.78 -3.51
C VAL A 219 4.99 12.78 -3.06
N ARG A 220 5.45 13.67 -3.95
CA ARG A 220 6.42 14.73 -3.57
C ARG A 220 5.86 15.66 -2.50
N SER A 221 4.61 16.09 -2.66
CA SER A 221 3.94 16.94 -1.68
C SER A 221 3.79 16.23 -0.33
N TYR A 222 3.37 14.97 -0.35
CA TYR A 222 3.29 14.11 0.83
C TYR A 222 4.63 14.00 1.55
N GLN A 223 5.73 13.71 0.84
CA GLN A 223 7.06 13.58 1.44
C GLN A 223 7.49 14.86 2.17
N ALA A 224 7.21 16.04 1.59
CA ALA A 224 7.51 17.31 2.24
C ALA A 224 6.69 17.50 3.53
N VAL A 225 5.37 17.24 3.46
CA VAL A 225 4.47 17.35 4.63
C VAL A 225 4.88 16.36 5.73
N LYS A 226 5.10 15.09 5.39
CA LYS A 226 5.46 14.05 6.35
C LYS A 226 6.84 14.29 6.98
N THR A 227 7.82 14.74 6.18
CA THR A 227 9.16 15.10 6.69
C THR A 227 9.08 16.23 7.71
N ALA A 228 8.34 17.30 7.40
CA ALA A 228 8.14 18.42 8.31
C ALA A 228 7.41 17.97 9.60
N ALA A 229 6.37 17.16 9.46
CA ALA A 229 5.58 16.64 10.58
C ALA A 229 6.38 15.75 11.55
N LEU A 230 7.28 14.91 11.02
CA LEU A 230 8.09 14.00 11.84
C LEU A 230 9.40 14.62 12.34
N GLY A 231 9.82 15.77 11.80
CA GLY A 231 11.15 16.34 12.07
C GLY A 231 12.31 15.48 11.57
N ARG A 232 12.04 14.53 10.66
CA ARG A 232 13.05 13.66 10.01
C ARG A 232 12.66 13.38 8.57
N SER A 233 13.66 13.21 7.70
CA SER A 233 13.43 12.93 6.28
C SER A 233 12.80 11.56 6.06
N VAL A 234 11.77 11.51 5.20
CA VAL A 234 11.18 10.27 4.70
C VAL A 234 11.28 10.17 3.18
N SER A 235 11.37 8.94 2.70
CA SER A 235 11.37 8.58 1.27
C SER A 235 10.19 7.66 0.96
N VAL A 236 9.68 7.73 -0.27
CA VAL A 236 8.63 6.82 -0.75
C VAL A 236 9.25 5.88 -1.77
N LEU A 237 9.29 4.60 -1.43
CA LEU A 237 9.76 3.53 -2.29
C LEU A 237 8.61 3.05 -3.17
N ALA A 238 8.79 3.13 -4.49
CA ALA A 238 7.87 2.50 -5.42
C ALA A 238 7.92 0.97 -5.23
N CYS A 239 6.76 0.32 -5.28
CA CYS A 239 6.63 -1.11 -5.05
C CYS A 239 5.79 -1.80 -6.13
N GLY A 240 5.92 -3.12 -6.21
CA GLY A 240 5.13 -3.98 -7.10
C GLY A 240 3.91 -4.58 -6.41
N LEU A 241 3.65 -5.85 -6.73
CA LEU A 241 2.62 -6.66 -6.11
C LEU A 241 3.22 -7.43 -4.94
N PHE A 242 2.69 -7.18 -3.75
CA PHE A 242 2.87 -8.05 -2.61
C PHE A 242 1.84 -9.18 -2.67
N LEU A 243 2.30 -10.41 -2.50
CA LEU A 243 1.43 -11.57 -2.29
C LEU A 243 1.32 -11.83 -0.79
N ASP A 244 0.17 -12.33 -0.34
CA ASP A 244 0.07 -12.84 1.02
C ASP A 244 0.72 -14.23 1.08
N ALA A 245 1.73 -14.39 1.92
CA ALA A 245 2.48 -15.65 2.03
C ALA A 245 1.61 -16.82 2.53
N GLN A 246 0.56 -16.54 3.30
CA GLN A 246 -0.35 -17.53 3.87
C GLN A 246 -1.56 -17.81 2.98
N SER A 247 -1.81 -16.94 2.01
CA SER A 247 -2.96 -16.93 1.12
C SER A 247 -2.57 -16.29 -0.22
N PRO A 248 -1.76 -16.97 -1.07
CA PRO A 248 -1.20 -16.41 -2.30
C PRO A 248 -2.24 -16.06 -3.36
N TRP A 249 -3.51 -16.38 -3.10
CA TRP A 249 -4.67 -15.91 -3.85
C TRP A 249 -5.08 -14.46 -3.53
N LEU A 250 -4.44 -13.83 -2.54
CA LEU A 250 -4.54 -12.41 -2.21
C LEU A 250 -3.28 -11.68 -2.71
N GLY A 251 -3.47 -10.46 -3.23
CA GLY A 251 -2.36 -9.60 -3.59
C GLY A 251 -2.66 -8.11 -3.52
N ALA A 252 -1.68 -7.30 -3.14
CA ALA A 252 -1.85 -5.86 -2.97
C ALA A 252 -0.67 -5.08 -3.56
N SER A 253 -0.97 -3.91 -4.12
CA SER A 253 0.04 -2.93 -4.52
C SER A 253 -0.35 -1.61 -3.88
N PRO A 254 0.29 -1.21 -2.78
CA PRO A 254 0.26 0.18 -2.31
C PRO A 254 0.82 1.12 -3.38
N ASP A 255 0.47 2.40 -3.32
CA ASP A 255 1.08 3.42 -4.19
C ASP A 255 2.54 3.70 -3.80
N GLY A 256 2.94 3.33 -2.57
CA GLY A 256 4.33 3.25 -2.16
C GLY A 256 4.53 2.72 -0.74
N ILE A 257 5.78 2.44 -0.40
CA ILE A 257 6.20 2.14 0.97
C ILE A 257 6.99 3.33 1.50
N VAL A 258 6.54 3.90 2.62
CA VAL A 258 7.22 5.03 3.25
C VAL A 258 8.35 4.50 4.09
N THR A 259 9.54 5.08 3.91
CA THR A 259 10.78 4.65 4.55
C THR A 259 11.46 5.82 5.26
N ASP A 260 12.18 5.54 6.33
CA ASP A 260 13.12 6.51 6.91
C ASP A 260 14.29 6.70 5.95
N SER A 261 14.54 7.94 5.50
CA SER A 261 15.57 8.21 4.49
C SER A 261 17.00 7.90 4.96
N ARG A 262 17.24 7.84 6.26
CA ARG A 262 18.57 7.58 6.84
C ARG A 262 18.82 6.09 7.03
N THR A 263 17.82 5.34 7.49
CA THR A 263 17.99 3.91 7.82
C THR A 263 17.45 2.98 6.74
N GLY A 264 16.61 3.47 5.83
CA GLY A 264 15.87 2.64 4.87
C GLY A 264 14.76 1.79 5.51
N GLN A 265 14.51 1.95 6.81
CA GLN A 265 13.49 1.19 7.52
C GLN A 265 12.10 1.51 6.97
N TRP A 266 11.31 0.47 6.69
CA TRP A 266 9.91 0.61 6.32
C TRP A 266 9.10 1.12 7.50
N LEU A 267 8.28 2.14 7.26
CA LEU A 267 7.49 2.82 8.27
C LEU A 267 6.00 2.49 8.14
N LEU A 268 5.45 2.63 6.93
CA LEU A 268 4.02 2.49 6.67
C LEU A 268 3.71 2.37 5.17
N CYS A 269 2.50 1.91 4.83
CA CYS A 269 1.97 1.93 3.46
C CYS A 269 1.54 3.35 3.07
N LEU A 270 1.67 3.70 1.79
CA LEU A 270 1.10 4.91 1.21
C LEU A 270 0.02 4.55 0.20
N GLU A 271 -1.14 5.19 0.34
CA GLU A 271 -2.22 5.15 -0.66
C GLU A 271 -2.58 6.60 -1.03
N VAL A 272 -2.53 6.92 -2.31
CA VAL A 272 -2.72 8.26 -2.87
C VAL A 272 -3.98 8.30 -3.73
N LYS A 273 -4.83 9.30 -3.50
CA LYS A 273 -5.97 9.61 -4.36
C LYS A 273 -5.92 11.05 -4.83
N CYS A 274 -6.03 11.21 -6.15
CA CYS A 274 -6.19 12.51 -6.79
C CYS A 274 -7.61 12.62 -7.36
N PRO A 275 -8.63 13.02 -6.57
CA PRO A 275 -10.03 13.00 -7.01
C PRO A 275 -10.29 14.03 -8.10
N TYR A 276 -10.46 13.59 -9.35
CA TYR A 276 -10.68 14.46 -10.51
C TYR A 276 -11.86 15.44 -10.32
N LYS A 277 -12.97 14.99 -9.70
CA LYS A 277 -14.15 15.81 -9.40
C LYS A 277 -13.84 17.00 -8.47
N HIS A 278 -12.90 16.83 -7.54
CA HIS A 278 -12.58 17.81 -6.50
C HIS A 278 -11.19 18.43 -6.67
N LYS A 279 -10.57 18.26 -7.84
CA LYS A 279 -9.18 18.64 -8.10
C LYS A 279 -8.87 20.11 -7.85
N ASP A 280 -9.82 21.03 -8.06
CA ASP A 280 -9.64 22.48 -7.87
C ASP A 280 -10.20 22.98 -6.53
N ARG A 281 -10.66 22.07 -5.66
CA ARG A 281 -11.34 22.38 -4.41
C ARG A 281 -10.45 22.11 -3.21
N ARG A 282 -10.77 22.73 -2.07
CA ARG A 282 -10.23 22.28 -0.79
C ARG A 282 -10.89 20.97 -0.40
N VAL A 283 -10.14 20.12 0.28
CA VAL A 283 -10.61 18.85 0.85
C VAL A 283 -11.73 19.11 1.85
N GLU A 284 -11.66 20.23 2.59
CA GLU A 284 -12.72 20.65 3.52
C GLU A 284 -14.07 20.84 2.82
N ASP A 285 -14.08 21.53 1.67
CA ASP A 285 -15.29 21.80 0.91
C ASP A 285 -15.85 20.51 0.29
N ALA A 286 -14.96 19.61 -0.17
CA ALA A 286 -15.34 18.30 -0.68
C ALA A 286 -15.98 17.42 0.42
N CYS A 287 -15.48 17.48 1.65
CA CYS A 287 -16.04 16.74 2.79
C CYS A 287 -17.47 17.19 3.13
N ARG A 288 -17.75 18.51 3.05
CA ARG A 288 -19.05 19.07 3.39
C ARG A 288 -20.09 18.87 2.30
N ASP A 289 -19.69 19.07 1.04
CA ASP A 289 -20.65 19.18 -0.06
C ASP A 289 -20.90 17.86 -0.80
N ASP A 290 -20.02 16.86 -0.63
CA ASP A 290 -20.13 15.58 -1.31
C ASP A 290 -20.23 14.42 -0.30
N PRO A 291 -21.44 13.87 -0.07
CA PRO A 291 -21.62 12.78 0.88
C PRO A 291 -20.86 11.51 0.48
N ASN A 292 -20.56 11.35 -0.81
CA ASN A 292 -19.81 10.22 -1.36
C ASN A 292 -18.30 10.44 -1.31
N PHE A 293 -17.82 11.60 -0.86
CA PHE A 293 -16.39 11.82 -0.69
C PHE A 293 -15.82 10.90 0.39
N CYS A 294 -14.59 10.42 0.18
CA CYS A 294 -13.99 9.40 1.03
C CYS A 294 -13.65 9.89 2.44
N LEU A 295 -13.37 11.18 2.61
CA LEU A 295 -13.01 11.75 3.91
C LEU A 295 -14.22 12.43 4.59
N LYS A 296 -14.14 12.54 5.92
CA LYS A 296 -15.00 13.40 6.74
C LYS A 296 -14.13 14.23 7.70
N ILE A 297 -14.67 15.37 8.15
CA ILE A 297 -14.03 16.22 9.16
C ILE A 297 -14.31 15.61 10.53
N GLN A 298 -13.27 15.41 11.33
CA GLN A 298 -13.38 14.99 12.72
C GLN A 298 -13.87 16.15 13.58
N ASP A 299 -14.82 15.87 14.48
CA ASP A 299 -15.35 16.82 15.48
C ASP A 299 -15.88 18.14 14.89
N GLU A 300 -16.61 18.07 13.77
CA GLU A 300 -17.13 19.25 13.05
C GLU A 300 -17.90 20.23 13.95
N ASN A 301 -18.70 19.73 14.88
CA ASN A 301 -19.54 20.54 15.77
C ASN A 301 -18.77 21.23 16.91
N GLY A 302 -17.54 20.81 17.20
CA GLY A 302 -16.72 21.33 18.30
C GLY A 302 -15.62 22.29 17.86
N ARG A 303 -15.47 22.53 16.55
CA ARG A 303 -14.33 23.25 15.99
C ARG A 303 -14.45 24.76 16.17
N ARG A 304 -13.37 25.40 16.63
CA ARG A 304 -13.31 26.87 16.74
C ARG A 304 -13.05 27.49 15.36
N PRO A 305 -13.60 28.68 15.07
CA PRO A 305 -13.28 29.40 13.85
C PRO A 305 -11.77 29.58 13.67
N GLY A 306 -11.23 29.18 12.52
CA GLY A 306 -9.82 29.34 12.17
C GLY A 306 -8.90 28.17 12.52
N GLU A 307 -9.36 27.15 13.25
CA GLU A 307 -8.59 25.91 13.42
C GLU A 307 -8.45 25.16 12.10
N VAL A 308 -7.41 24.33 11.91
CA VAL A 308 -7.25 23.49 10.71
C VAL A 308 -8.14 22.25 10.85
N PRO A 309 -8.84 21.79 9.80
CA PRO A 309 -9.70 20.63 9.93
C PRO A 309 -8.84 19.36 10.06
N VAL A 310 -9.23 18.47 10.97
CA VAL A 310 -8.66 17.12 11.04
C VAL A 310 -9.54 16.21 10.20
N TYR A 311 -8.93 15.46 9.29
CA TYR A 311 -9.64 14.56 8.39
C TYR A 311 -9.50 13.11 8.84
N VAL A 312 -10.56 12.34 8.66
CA VAL A 312 -10.55 10.88 8.84
C VAL A 312 -11.17 10.19 7.63
N LEU A 313 -10.61 9.05 7.24
CA LEU A 313 -11.14 8.21 6.18
C LEU A 313 -12.42 7.52 6.70
N LYS A 314 -13.50 7.58 5.93
CA LYS A 314 -14.76 6.92 6.31
C LYS A 314 -14.54 5.40 6.30
N SER A 315 -14.77 4.73 7.43
CA SER A 315 -14.64 3.27 7.55
C SER A 315 -15.60 2.50 6.62
N SER A 316 -16.73 3.11 6.25
CA SER A 316 -17.68 2.56 5.29
C SER A 316 -17.27 2.72 3.83
N HIS A 317 -16.22 3.49 3.53
CA HIS A 317 -15.79 3.76 2.15
C HIS A 317 -14.86 2.65 1.66
N SER A 318 -14.95 2.30 0.38
CA SER A 318 -14.15 1.22 -0.23
C SER A 318 -12.65 1.35 -0.05
N TYR A 319 -12.12 2.57 -0.13
CA TYR A 319 -10.72 2.86 0.14
C TYR A 319 -10.27 2.48 1.56
N PHE A 320 -11.14 2.47 2.57
CA PHE A 320 -10.76 2.00 3.91
C PHE A 320 -10.44 0.50 3.87
N THR A 321 -11.34 -0.32 3.31
CA THR A 321 -11.10 -1.75 3.10
C THR A 321 -9.85 -2.00 2.25
N GLN A 322 -9.63 -1.19 1.21
CA GLN A 322 -8.43 -1.31 0.37
C GLN A 322 -7.14 -1.10 1.17
N VAL A 323 -7.08 -0.06 2.00
CA VAL A 323 -5.89 0.25 2.83
C VAL A 323 -5.66 -0.81 3.91
N GLN A 324 -6.74 -1.33 4.51
CA GLN A 324 -6.67 -2.45 5.47
C GLN A 324 -6.11 -3.72 4.81
N PHE A 325 -6.57 -4.04 3.60
CA PHE A 325 -6.06 -5.16 2.82
C PHE A 325 -4.57 -4.98 2.49
N GLN A 326 -4.16 -3.79 2.05
CA GLN A 326 -2.75 -3.50 1.75
C GLN A 326 -1.85 -3.70 2.98
N MET A 327 -2.29 -3.23 4.15
CA MET A 327 -1.59 -3.45 5.42
C MET A 327 -1.49 -4.94 5.79
N ALA A 328 -2.57 -5.69 5.65
CA ALA A 328 -2.57 -7.13 5.90
C ALA A 328 -1.55 -7.88 5.04
N VAL A 329 -1.56 -7.64 3.72
CA VAL A 329 -0.69 -8.35 2.77
C VAL A 329 0.78 -7.94 2.88
N THR A 330 1.05 -6.68 3.20
CA THR A 330 2.43 -6.18 3.39
C THR A 330 3.02 -6.49 4.78
N GLY A 331 2.18 -6.86 5.74
CA GLY A 331 2.57 -7.01 7.15
C GLY A 331 2.83 -5.68 7.88
N LEU A 332 2.42 -4.54 7.30
CA LEU A 332 2.55 -3.22 7.93
C LEU A 332 1.29 -2.88 8.74
N HIS A 333 1.44 -2.26 9.91
CA HIS A 333 0.32 -1.93 10.80
C HIS A 333 -0.22 -0.51 10.66
N GLN A 334 0.45 0.32 9.85
CA GLN A 334 0.06 1.69 9.59
C GLN A 334 0.09 2.01 8.11
N ALA A 335 -0.77 2.93 7.71
CA ALA A 335 -0.79 3.53 6.40
C ALA A 335 -1.09 5.03 6.51
N ASP A 336 -0.61 5.81 5.55
CA ASP A 336 -1.10 7.15 5.30
C ASP A 336 -1.96 7.12 4.04
N PHE A 337 -3.21 7.51 4.19
CA PHE A 337 -4.12 7.75 3.08
C PHE A 337 -4.06 9.23 2.69
N VAL A 338 -3.63 9.51 1.47
CA VAL A 338 -3.40 10.87 0.96
C VAL A 338 -4.47 11.24 -0.03
N VAL A 339 -5.09 12.41 0.18
CA VAL A 339 -5.92 13.05 -0.84
C VAL A 339 -5.22 14.30 -1.33
N PHE A 340 -4.88 14.30 -2.62
CA PHE A 340 -4.24 15.41 -3.28
C PHE A 340 -5.22 16.18 -4.17
N THR A 341 -5.34 17.48 -3.93
CA THR A 341 -5.98 18.43 -4.85
C THR A 341 -4.96 19.50 -5.24
N LEU A 342 -5.26 20.28 -6.26
CA LEU A 342 -4.45 21.44 -6.64
C LEU A 342 -4.46 22.57 -5.59
N LYS A 343 -5.22 22.40 -4.49
CA LYS A 343 -5.29 23.38 -3.39
C LYS A 343 -4.52 22.93 -2.17
N GLU A 344 -4.49 21.63 -1.87
CA GLU A 344 -3.81 21.09 -0.69
C GLU A 344 -3.58 19.57 -0.78
N THR A 345 -2.75 19.08 0.13
CA THR A 345 -2.48 17.66 0.36
C THR A 345 -2.97 17.29 1.75
N ALA A 346 -4.07 16.55 1.82
CA ALA A 346 -4.56 16.01 3.08
C ALA A 346 -3.90 14.64 3.33
N VAL A 347 -3.32 14.47 4.52
CA VAL A 347 -2.70 13.22 4.96
C VAL A 347 -3.50 12.66 6.12
N VAL A 348 -4.03 11.45 5.96
CA VAL A 348 -4.90 10.80 6.94
C VAL A 348 -4.24 9.50 7.40
N PRO A 349 -3.77 9.42 8.65
CA PRO A 349 -3.23 8.18 9.18
C PRO A 349 -4.36 7.15 9.34
N VAL A 350 -4.07 5.91 8.97
CA VAL A 350 -4.95 4.75 9.13
C VAL A 350 -4.18 3.67 9.85
N THR A 351 -4.77 3.13 10.92
CA THR A 351 -4.22 2.01 11.68
C THR A 351 -4.89 0.72 11.24
N PHE A 352 -4.13 -0.37 11.20
CA PHE A 352 -4.68 -1.68 10.92
C PHE A 352 -5.74 -2.10 11.94
N ASP A 353 -6.87 -2.57 11.43
CA ASP A 353 -8.01 -3.06 12.21
C ASP A 353 -8.12 -4.57 12.01
N PRO A 354 -7.64 -5.39 12.97
CA PRO A 354 -7.62 -6.83 12.83
C PRO A 354 -9.02 -7.45 12.83
N GLU A 355 -9.98 -6.87 13.55
CA GLU A 355 -11.35 -7.39 13.62
C GLU A 355 -12.07 -7.18 12.29
N LEU A 356 -11.95 -5.98 11.71
CA LEU A 356 -12.49 -5.69 10.39
C LEU A 356 -11.81 -6.55 9.31
N TRP A 357 -10.49 -6.75 9.41
CA TRP A 357 -9.76 -7.58 8.47
C TRP A 357 -10.22 -9.04 8.54
N GLU A 358 -10.41 -9.61 9.73
CA GLU A 358 -10.91 -10.97 9.91
C GLU A 358 -12.30 -11.16 9.27
N GLU A 359 -13.22 -10.23 9.51
CA GLU A 359 -14.54 -10.25 8.86
C GLU A 359 -14.44 -10.14 7.34
N THR A 360 -13.57 -9.24 6.85
CA THR A 360 -13.35 -9.05 5.42
C THR A 360 -12.78 -10.32 4.78
N LEU A 361 -11.73 -10.88 5.38
CA LEU A 361 -11.02 -12.07 4.89
C LEU A 361 -11.98 -13.25 4.79
N SER A 362 -12.80 -13.52 5.80
CA SER A 362 -13.79 -14.60 5.78
C SER A 362 -14.73 -14.48 4.57
N LYS A 363 -15.18 -13.27 4.23
CA LYS A 363 -16.03 -13.04 3.06
C LYS A 363 -15.28 -13.21 1.73
N LEU A 364 -13.99 -12.82 1.69
CA LEU A 364 -13.15 -13.02 0.52
C LEU A 364 -12.85 -14.51 0.30
N GLU A 365 -12.63 -15.29 1.37
CA GLU A 365 -12.45 -16.74 1.31
C GLU A 365 -13.68 -17.42 0.70
N THR A 366 -14.88 -17.09 1.18
CA THR A 366 -16.14 -17.60 0.60
C THR A 366 -16.22 -17.27 -0.89
N PHE A 367 -15.95 -16.03 -1.29
CA PHE A 367 -15.97 -15.67 -2.71
C PHE A 367 -14.92 -16.44 -3.53
N TYR A 368 -13.71 -16.58 -3.00
CA TYR A 368 -12.64 -17.26 -3.69
C TYR A 368 -12.95 -18.74 -3.86
N GLN A 369 -13.38 -19.40 -2.79
CA GLN A 369 -13.71 -20.82 -2.75
C GLN A 369 -14.91 -21.16 -3.64
N ASP A 370 -15.99 -20.40 -3.53
CA ASP A 370 -17.28 -20.80 -4.12
C ASP A 370 -17.52 -20.18 -5.49
N ALA A 371 -16.74 -19.15 -5.87
CA ALA A 371 -16.90 -18.49 -7.17
C ALA A 371 -15.63 -18.55 -8.03
N VAL A 372 -14.46 -18.19 -7.47
CA VAL A 372 -13.22 -18.10 -8.27
C VAL A 372 -12.67 -19.48 -8.59
N LEU A 373 -12.48 -20.35 -7.59
CA LEU A 373 -11.89 -21.68 -7.80
C LEU A 373 -12.68 -22.55 -8.81
N PRO A 374 -14.03 -22.61 -8.79
CA PRO A 374 -14.79 -23.32 -9.82
C PRO A 374 -14.52 -22.75 -11.22
N ARG A 375 -14.49 -21.42 -11.36
CA ARG A 375 -14.21 -20.75 -12.64
C ARG A 375 -12.81 -21.09 -13.18
N LEU A 376 -11.81 -21.22 -12.30
CA LEU A 376 -10.45 -21.61 -12.70
C LEU A 376 -10.38 -23.08 -13.17
N ARG A 377 -11.17 -23.97 -12.56
CA ARG A 377 -11.27 -25.38 -12.99
C ARG A 377 -11.94 -25.49 -14.36
N ASP A 378 -13.02 -24.76 -14.57
CA ASP A 378 -13.77 -24.79 -15.83
C ASP A 378 -13.03 -24.11 -16.99
N GLY A 379 -12.18 -23.11 -16.69
CA GLY A 379 -11.33 -22.43 -17.66
C GLY A 379 -10.00 -23.14 -17.95
N GLY A 380 -9.63 -24.14 -17.14
CA GLY A 380 -8.38 -24.87 -17.21
C GLY A 380 -8.50 -26.21 -17.91
N GLY A 381 -8.44 -26.21 -19.24
CA GLY A 381 -8.04 -27.41 -19.97
C GLY A 381 -6.60 -27.79 -19.58
N ALA A 382 -6.47 -28.88 -18.80
CA ALA A 382 -5.22 -29.57 -18.44
C ALA A 382 -4.20 -28.81 -17.55
N SER A 383 -4.43 -28.80 -16.24
CA SER A 383 -3.51 -29.39 -15.24
C SER A 383 -4.08 -29.16 -13.83
N TRP A 384 -4.96 -30.04 -13.39
CA TRP A 384 -5.30 -30.15 -11.98
C TRP A 384 -5.00 -31.59 -11.58
N SER A 385 -3.97 -31.79 -10.76
CA SER A 385 -3.78 -33.03 -10.03
C SER A 385 -4.39 -32.84 -8.65
N PRO A 386 -5.45 -33.57 -8.28
CA PRO A 386 -5.83 -33.76 -6.89
C PRO A 386 -4.90 -34.80 -6.28
N GLU A 387 -4.13 -34.42 -5.26
CA GLU A 387 -3.66 -35.36 -4.24
C GLU A 387 -3.73 -34.64 -2.90
N LEU A 388 -4.26 -35.20 -1.82
CA LEU A 388 -5.25 -36.26 -1.56
C LEU A 388 -5.75 -35.97 -0.14
#